data_AF-A0A2H5QUW8-F1
#
_entry.id   AF-A0A2H5QUW8-F1
#
_cell.length_a   1.000
_cell.length_b   1.000
_cell.length_c   1.000
_cell.angle_alpha   90.00
_cell.angle_beta   90.00
_cell.angle_gamma   90.00
#
_symmetry.space_group_name_H-M   'P 1'
#
loop_
_entity.id
_entity.type
_entity.pdbx_description
1 polymer ?
#
loop_
_entity_poly.entity_id
_entity_poly.type
_entity_poly.pdbx_seq_one_letter_code
_entity_poly.pdbx_strand_id
1 'polypeptide(L)' 'MQHRGQEGAGIVAVNNKVLQSITGVGLVSDVFNQSKLDQLPGDMAIGHVRYSTAGSSMLKNVQPFVAGYRFGSVGVAH' A
#
# COMPACT_ATOMS: atom_id res chain seq x y z
N MET A 1 -2.62 -12.93 -5.68
CA MET A 1 -1.59 -12.31 -6.55
C MET A 1 -0.16 -12.41 -6.00
N GLN A 2 0.11 -13.23 -4.96
CA GLN A 2 1.44 -13.33 -4.33
C GLN A 2 2.53 -13.96 -5.23
N HIS A 3 2.15 -14.63 -6.33
CA HIS A 3 3.12 -15.17 -7.31
C HIS A 3 3.90 -14.08 -8.08
N ARG A 4 3.61 -12.80 -7.87
CA ARG A 4 4.13 -11.68 -8.68
C ARG A 4 4.91 -10.63 -7.88
N GLY A 5 5.42 -10.87 -6.66
CA GLY A 5 6.15 -9.83 -5.91
C GLY A 5 6.64 -10.25 -4.53
N GLN A 6 7.94 -10.10 -4.25
CA GLN A 6 8.53 -10.36 -2.93
C GLN A 6 9.17 -9.13 -2.29
N GLU A 7 9.07 -7.95 -2.91
CA GLU A 7 9.90 -6.82 -2.51
C GLU A 7 9.18 -5.76 -1.69
N GLY A 8 7.85 -5.72 -1.76
CA GLY A 8 7.05 -4.84 -0.94
C GLY A 8 5.57 -4.96 -1.25
N ALA A 9 4.77 -4.53 -0.29
CA ALA A 9 3.34 -4.50 -0.41
C ALA A 9 2.77 -3.25 0.27
N GLY A 10 1.61 -2.81 -0.19
CA GLY A 10 0.94 -1.64 0.36
C GLY A 10 -0.56 -1.70 0.18
N ILE A 11 -1.28 -1.09 1.12
CA ILE A 11 -2.73 -0.88 1.06
C ILE A 11 -3.00 0.58 1.41
N VAL A 12 -3.93 1.19 0.67
CA VAL A 12 -4.57 2.45 1.03
C VAL A 12 -6.07 2.21 1.15
N ALA A 13 -6.64 2.51 2.30
CA ALA A 13 -8.08 2.42 2.57
C ALA A 13 -8.70 3.81 2.79
N VAL A 14 -10.00 3.93 2.54
CA VAL A 14 -10.74 5.18 2.75
C VAL A 14 -11.74 5.00 3.88
N ASN A 15 -11.53 5.73 4.98
CA ASN A 15 -12.49 5.83 6.07
C ASN A 15 -12.88 7.29 6.30
N ASN A 16 -14.18 7.60 6.33
CA ASN A 16 -14.68 8.96 6.57
C ASN A 16 -14.00 10.04 5.68
N LYS A 17 -13.76 9.73 4.41
CA LYS A 17 -13.06 10.58 3.41
C LYS A 17 -11.58 10.84 3.71
N VAL A 18 -10.98 10.12 4.65
CA VAL A 18 -9.55 10.17 4.96
C VAL A 18 -8.87 8.93 4.40
N LEU A 19 -7.77 9.14 3.67
CA LEU A 19 -6.93 8.05 3.16
C LEU A 19 -5.98 7.58 4.27
N GLN A 20 -6.01 6.29 4.57
CA GLN A 20 -5.08 5.63 5.49
C GLN A 20 -4.19 4.69 4.69
N SER A 21 -2.88 4.77 4.89
CA SER A 21 -1.90 4.02 4.10
C SER A 21 -0.97 3.22 5.01
N ILE A 22 -0.76 1.96 4.66
CA ILE A 22 0.31 1.14 5.21
C ILE A 22 1.07 0.53 4.04
N THR A 23 2.37 0.81 3.98
CA THR A 23 3.31 0.28 2.98
C THR A 23 4.51 -0.33 3.69
N GLY A 24 5.06 -1.41 3.15
CA GLY A 24 6.24 -2.06 3.68
C GLY A 24 7.04 -2.81 2.63
N VAL A 25 8.32 -3.04 2.92
CA VAL A 25 9.21 -3.90 2.13
C VAL A 25 9.02 -5.35 2.57
N GLY A 26 9.12 -6.29 1.63
CA GLY A 26 9.00 -7.73 1.88
C GLY A 26 7.69 -8.35 1.41
N LEU A 27 7.39 -9.54 1.91
CA LEU A 27 6.18 -10.27 1.54
C LEU A 27 4.94 -9.61 2.14
N VAL A 28 3.78 -9.83 1.52
CA VAL A 28 2.49 -9.35 2.04
C VAL A 28 2.28 -9.78 3.50
N SER A 29 2.65 -11.03 3.85
CA SER A 29 2.57 -11.56 5.21
C SER A 29 3.47 -10.86 6.21
N ASP A 30 4.58 -10.29 5.76
CA ASP A 30 5.54 -9.58 6.63
C ASP A 30 5.10 -8.12 6.83
N VAL A 31 4.53 -7.54 5.76
CA VAL A 31 4.03 -6.17 5.78
C VAL A 31 2.74 -6.06 6.59
N PHE A 32 1.83 -7.03 6.49
CA PHE A 32 0.50 -6.98 7.10
C PHE A 32 0.30 -8.09 8.14
N ASN A 33 0.00 -7.67 9.36
CA ASN A 33 -0.55 -8.52 10.41
C ASN A 33 -1.94 -7.99 10.80
N GLN A 34 -2.69 -8.72 11.64
CA GLN A 34 -4.05 -8.34 12.02
C GLN A 34 -4.10 -6.91 12.60
N SER A 35 -3.17 -6.56 13.49
CA SER A 35 -3.11 -5.23 14.11
C SER A 35 -2.92 -4.09 13.09
N LYS A 36 -2.19 -4.32 11.99
CA LYS A 36 -2.06 -3.35 10.90
C LYS A 36 -3.31 -3.30 10.02
N LEU A 37 -3.96 -4.43 9.78
CA LEU A 37 -5.21 -4.47 9.02
C LEU A 37 -6.35 -3.76 9.77
N ASP A 38 -6.39 -3.88 11.10
CA ASP A 38 -7.36 -3.17 11.94
C ASP A 38 -7.21 -1.63 11.87
N GLN A 39 -6.04 -1.13 11.44
CA GLN A 39 -5.78 0.30 11.22
C GLN A 39 -6.23 0.81 9.83
N LEU A 40 -6.76 -0.08 8.98
CA LEU A 40 -7.25 0.23 7.64
C LEU A 40 -8.78 -0.02 7.52
N PRO A 41 -9.62 0.59 8.37
CA PRO A 41 -11.07 0.50 8.23
C PRO A 41 -11.56 1.17 6.94
N GLY A 42 -12.80 0.83 6.54
CA GLY A 42 -13.50 1.45 5.42
C GLY A 42 -13.87 0.46 4.31
N ASP A 43 -14.77 0.88 3.44
CA ASP A 43 -15.40 0.01 2.44
C ASP A 43 -14.72 0.10 1.05
N MET A 44 -13.70 0.95 0.92
CA MET A 44 -12.95 1.15 -0.32
C MET A 44 -11.46 1.11 -0.03
N ALA A 45 -10.72 0.31 -0.79
CA ALA A 45 -9.27 0.22 -0.69
C ALA A 45 -8.63 -0.12 -2.03
N ILE A 46 -7.37 0.31 -2.20
CA ILE A 46 -6.48 -0.15 -3.26
C ILE A 46 -5.26 -0.82 -2.64
N GLY A 47 -4.73 -1.84 -3.30
CA GLY A 47 -3.53 -2.55 -2.85
C GLY A 47 -2.56 -2.77 -3.99
N HIS A 48 -1.27 -2.84 -3.66
CA HIS A 48 -0.22 -3.12 -4.63
C HIS A 48 0.82 -4.07 -4.02
N VAL A 49 1.32 -4.99 -4.84
CA VAL A 49 2.42 -5.88 -4.50
C VAL A 49 3.52 -5.67 -5.53
N ARG A 50 4.70 -5.25 -5.06
CA ARG A 50 5.84 -4.92 -5.93
C ARG A 50 6.67 -6.17 -6.26
N TYR A 51 6.86 -6.38 -7.54
CA TYR A 51 7.98 -7.14 -8.11
C TYR A 51 9.09 -6.15 -8.49
N SER A 52 10.37 -6.41 -8.21
CA SER A 52 11.42 -5.90 -9.11
C SER A 52 12.15 -7.06 -9.74
N THR A 53 12.49 -6.81 -10.99
CA THR A 53 13.48 -7.55 -11.75
C THR A 53 14.89 -6.99 -11.54
N ALA A 54 15.02 -5.75 -11.05
CA ALA A 54 16.28 -5.12 -10.64
C ALA A 54 16.05 -3.89 -9.73
N GLY A 55 16.96 -3.67 -8.78
CA GLY A 55 16.96 -2.51 -7.87
C GLY A 55 16.68 -2.89 -6.41
N SER A 56 17.21 -2.12 -5.46
CA SER A 56 17.00 -2.36 -4.03
C SER A 56 15.54 -2.15 -3.62
N SER A 57 15.04 -2.99 -2.72
CA SER A 57 13.76 -2.81 -2.04
C SER A 57 13.80 -1.62 -1.08
N MET A 58 13.55 -0.42 -1.60
CA MET A 58 13.38 0.77 -0.78
C MET A 58 11.89 1.04 -0.54
N LEU A 59 11.55 1.40 0.70
CA LEU A 59 10.18 1.74 1.10
C LEU A 59 9.57 2.84 0.22
N LYS A 60 10.37 3.83 -0.20
CA LYS A 60 9.95 4.94 -1.07
C LYS A 60 9.40 4.50 -2.43
N ASN A 61 9.69 3.26 -2.86
CA ASN A 61 9.23 2.70 -4.13
C ASN A 61 8.04 1.75 -3.93
N VAL A 62 7.54 1.60 -2.71
CA VAL A 62 6.40 0.72 -2.40
C VAL A 62 5.11 1.52 -2.57
N GLN A 63 4.31 1.10 -3.55
CA GLN A 63 2.97 1.61 -3.82
C GLN A 63 1.92 0.92 -2.92
N PRO A 64 0.72 1.49 -2.75
CA PRO A 64 0.18 2.69 -3.40
C PRO A 64 0.75 4.02 -2.89
N PHE A 65 0.89 5.01 -3.78
CA PHE A 65 1.28 6.37 -3.40
C PHE A 65 0.08 7.24 -3.07
N VAL A 66 0.20 8.07 -2.03
CA VAL A 66 -0.84 9.02 -1.61
C VAL A 66 -0.31 10.44 -1.74
N ALA A 67 -1.13 11.32 -2.33
CA ALA A 67 -0.81 12.74 -2.45
C ALA A 67 -2.04 13.61 -2.17
N GLY A 68 -1.81 14.81 -1.61
CA GLY A 68 -2.82 15.85 -1.45
C GLY A 68 -2.78 16.85 -2.61
N TYR A 69 -3.94 17.33 -3.03
CA TYR A 69 -4.11 18.34 -4.08
C TYR A 69 -5.34 19.22 -3.78
N ARG A 70 -5.60 20.24 -4.61
CA ARG A 70 -6.66 21.24 -4.36
C ARG A 70 -8.05 20.64 -4.14
N PHE A 71 -8.34 19.45 -4.67
CA PHE A 71 -9.65 18.80 -4.55
C PHE A 71 -9.68 17.65 -3.54
N GLY A 72 -8.64 17.49 -2.72
CA GLY A 72 -8.59 16.48 -1.66
C GLY A 72 -7.34 15.61 -1.76
N SER A 73 -7.48 14.31 -1.50
CA SER A 73 -6.38 13.35 -1.55
C SER A 73 -6.61 12.32 -2.66
N VAL A 74 -5.54 11.83 -3.25
CA VAL A 74 -5.55 10.79 -4.28
C VAL A 74 -4.59 9.67 -3.91
N GLY A 75 -5.03 8.42 -4.12
CA GLY A 75 -4.20 7.23 -4.02
C GLY A 75 -4.07 6.59 -5.40
N VAL A 76 -2.85 6.20 -5.79
CA VAL A 76 -2.59 5.51 -7.07
C VAL A 76 -1.71 4.29 -6.86
N ALA A 77 -2.09 3.20 -7.53
CA ALA A 77 -1.31 1.98 -7.70
C ALA A 77 -1.31 1.59 -9.18
N HIS A 78 -0.19 1.10 -9.69
CA HIS A 78 -0.02 0.63 -11.08
C HIS A 78 0.61 -0.75 -11.10
#